data_AF-A0A956UK46-F1
#
_entry.id   AF-A0A956UK46-F1
#
_cell.length_a   1.000
_cell.length_b   1.000
_cell.length_c   1.000
_cell.angle_alpha   90.00
_cell.angle_beta   90.00
_cell.angle_gamma   90.00
#
_symmetry.space_group_name_H-M   'P 1'
#
loop_
_entity.id
_entity.type
_entity.pdbx_description
1 polymer ?
#
loop_
_entity_poly.entity_id
_entity_poly.type
_entity_poly.pdbx_seq_one_letter_code
_entity_poly.pdbx_strand_id
1 'polypeptide(L)'
;MSRDSNWYERLEIHEAKIVDYLMSPTNEEGRHKRRFLMAHGFDDERPGMLVDALLAHAATAVEVSDATTVHGRKWVLRGRLRCPDGRQPVVQVVWMQNVGRTTVRLITAYPIHGEQR
;
A
#
# COMPACT_ATOMS: atom_id res chain seq x y z
N MET A 1 -18.08 -4.39 -8.74
CA MET A 1 -17.69 -5.09 -7.50
C MET A 1 -17.72 -4.05 -6.40
N SER A 2 -18.74 -4.12 -5.55
CA SER A 2 -19.20 -2.99 -4.75
C SER A 2 -18.26 -2.64 -3.61
N ARG A 3 -18.06 -1.33 -3.41
CA ARG A 3 -17.40 -0.73 -2.24
C ARG A 3 -18.29 -0.76 -0.98
N ASP A 4 -19.15 -1.78 -0.84
CA ASP A 4 -20.22 -1.86 0.18
C ASP A 4 -19.72 -2.03 1.62
N SER A 5 -18.41 -2.02 1.84
CA SER A 5 -17.79 -2.12 3.16
C SER A 5 -16.97 -0.86 3.40
N ASN A 6 -17.31 -0.05 4.42
CA ASN A 6 -16.58 1.15 4.89
C ASN A 6 -15.18 0.86 5.47
N TRP A 7 -14.52 -0.21 5.02
CA TRP A 7 -13.20 -0.59 5.49
C TRP A 7 -12.13 0.47 5.14
N TYR A 8 -12.33 1.24 4.07
CA TYR A 8 -11.45 2.34 3.66
C TYR A 8 -11.41 3.49 4.67
N GLU A 9 -12.48 3.72 5.44
CA GLU A 9 -12.53 4.72 6.52
C GLU A 9 -11.74 4.28 7.76
N ARG A 10 -11.39 3.00 7.83
CA ARG A 10 -10.69 2.38 8.96
C ARG A 10 -9.23 2.06 8.64
N LEU A 11 -8.71 2.63 7.54
CA LEU A 11 -7.32 2.45 7.15
C LEU A 11 -6.42 3.16 8.15
N GLU A 12 -5.46 2.40 8.68
CA GLU A 12 -4.47 2.90 9.62
C GLU A 12 -3.08 2.55 9.10
N ILE A 13 -2.27 3.58 8.88
CA ILE A 13 -0.85 3.43 8.59
C ILE A 13 -0.09 4.13 9.71
N HIS A 14 0.64 3.37 10.52
CA HIS A 14 1.60 3.95 11.46
C HIS A 14 2.86 4.34 10.68
N GLU A 15 3.29 5.59 10.77
CA GLU A 15 4.48 6.11 10.08
C GLU A 15 5.74 5.29 10.42
N ALA A 16 5.92 4.94 11.70
CA ALA A 16 7.01 4.07 12.15
C ALA A 16 7.03 2.73 11.41
N LYS A 17 5.86 2.18 11.07
CA LYS A 17 5.74 0.92 10.31
C LYS A 17 6.08 1.09 8.83
N ILE A 18 5.87 2.27 8.23
CA ILE A 18 6.31 2.53 6.85
C ILE A 18 7.84 2.47 6.76
N VAL A 19 8.52 3.17 7.67
CA VAL A 19 9.97 3.25 7.70
C VAL A 19 10.57 1.87 8.02
N ASP A 20 10.05 1.18 9.02
CA ASP A 20 10.58 -0.11 9.49
C ASP A 20 10.20 -1.33 8.64
N TYR A 21 9.25 -1.21 7.69
CA TYR A 21 8.78 -2.36 6.91
C TYR A 21 8.82 -2.16 5.39
N LEU A 22 8.44 -0.98 4.90
CA LEU A 22 8.43 -0.67 3.46
C LEU A 22 9.72 -0.01 2.98
N MET A 23 10.36 0.78 3.84
CA MET A 23 11.67 1.40 3.58
C MET A 23 12.83 0.66 4.27
N SER A 24 12.55 -0.41 5.01
CA SER A 24 13.57 -1.09 5.80
C SER A 24 14.58 -1.86 4.95
N PRO A 25 15.89 -1.69 5.20
CA PRO A 25 16.96 -2.31 4.41
C PRO A 25 17.20 -3.80 4.72
N THR A 26 16.53 -4.37 5.72
CA THR A 26 16.96 -5.61 6.39
C THR A 26 16.58 -6.92 5.72
N ASN A 27 15.61 -6.94 4.79
CA ASN A 27 15.24 -8.15 4.02
C ASN A 27 15.42 -7.93 2.51
N GLU A 28 15.85 -8.97 1.77
CA GLU A 28 16.12 -8.91 0.33
C GLU A 28 14.93 -8.41 -0.50
N GLU A 29 13.72 -8.78 -0.10
CA GLU A 29 12.46 -8.27 -0.66
C GLU A 29 12.20 -6.78 -0.39
N GLY A 30 12.72 -6.23 0.71
CA GLY A 30 12.58 -4.82 1.09
C GLY A 30 13.43 -3.88 0.24
N ARG A 31 14.62 -4.34 -0.19
CA ARG A 31 15.54 -3.54 -1.01
C ARG A 31 14.95 -3.11 -2.35
N HIS A 32 14.24 -4.01 -3.04
CA HIS A 32 13.61 -3.68 -4.32
C HIS A 32 12.45 -2.68 -4.16
N LYS A 33 11.68 -2.80 -3.08
CA LYS A 33 10.57 -1.90 -2.74
C LYS A 33 11.10 -0.51 -2.36
N ARG A 34 12.13 -0.44 -1.51
CA ARG A 34 12.83 0.80 -1.16
C ARG A 34 13.42 1.49 -2.40
N ARG A 35 14.16 0.74 -3.25
CA ARG A 35 14.73 1.29 -4.48
C ARG A 35 13.66 1.87 -5.40
N PHE A 36 12.54 1.18 -5.55
CA PHE A 36 11.41 1.68 -6.33
C PHE A 36 10.85 2.98 -5.73
N LEU A 37 10.60 3.03 -4.42
CA LEU A 37 10.06 4.21 -3.75
C LEU A 37 11.01 5.42 -3.88
N MET A 38 12.30 5.20 -3.61
CA MET A 38 13.33 6.25 -3.76
C MET A 38 13.49 6.72 -5.21
N ALA A 39 13.41 5.81 -6.19
CA ALA A 39 13.44 6.16 -7.61
C ALA A 39 12.24 7.00 -8.07
N HIS A 40 11.17 7.03 -7.28
CA HIS A 40 9.96 7.81 -7.52
C HIS A 40 9.84 9.04 -6.60
N GLY A 41 10.91 9.38 -5.88
CA GLY A 41 11.00 10.60 -5.07
C GLY A 41 10.44 10.48 -3.65
N PHE A 42 10.13 9.27 -3.18
CA PHE A 42 9.85 9.05 -1.75
C PHE A 42 11.17 8.89 -0.98
N ASP A 43 11.23 9.43 0.23
CA ASP A 43 12.40 9.33 1.10
C ASP A 43 11.99 9.09 2.56
N ASP A 44 12.97 8.65 3.36
CA ASP A 44 12.80 8.31 4.76
C ASP A 44 12.60 9.56 5.66
N GLU A 45 12.94 10.76 5.17
CA GLU A 45 12.78 12.03 5.90
C GLU A 45 11.33 12.54 5.84
N ARG A 46 10.57 12.12 4.82
CA ARG A 46 9.18 12.52 4.56
C ARG A 46 8.26 11.31 4.39
N PRO A 47 8.15 10.42 5.40
CA PRO A 47 7.32 9.22 5.32
C PRO A 47 5.82 9.54 5.12
N GLY A 48 5.37 10.70 5.60
CA GLY A 48 3.99 11.18 5.40
C GLY A 48 3.58 11.28 3.93
N MET A 49 4.49 11.61 3.01
CA MET A 49 4.17 11.64 1.57
C MET A 49 3.78 10.26 1.03
N LEU A 50 4.42 9.20 1.53
CA LEU A 50 4.06 7.84 1.16
C LEU A 50 2.75 7.40 1.82
N VAL A 51 2.48 7.81 3.07
CA VAL A 51 1.19 7.60 3.74
C VAL A 51 0.07 8.17 2.87
N ASP A 52 0.17 9.45 2.51
CA ASP A 52 -0.84 10.16 1.73
C ASP A 52 -1.05 9.53 0.36
N ALA A 53 0.04 9.15 -0.32
CA ALA A 53 -0.02 8.48 -1.62
C ALA A 53 -0.74 7.13 -1.54
N LEU A 54 -0.51 6.34 -0.48
CA LEU A 54 -1.14 5.04 -0.28
C LEU A 54 -2.62 5.15 0.10
N LEU A 55 -3.00 6.13 0.94
CA LEU A 55 -4.40 6.42 1.27
C LEU A 55 -5.16 6.91 0.04
N ALA A 56 -4.56 7.83 -0.73
CA ALA A 56 -5.09 8.28 -1.99
C ALA A 56 -5.26 7.13 -2.99
N HIS A 57 -4.26 6.25 -3.10
CA HIS A 57 -4.38 5.04 -3.92
C HIS A 57 -5.56 4.19 -3.44
N ALA A 58 -5.73 3.97 -2.14
CA ALA A 58 -6.84 3.15 -1.65
C ALA A 58 -8.21 3.69 -2.07
N ALA A 59 -8.37 5.02 -2.11
CA ALA A 59 -9.58 5.67 -2.61
C ALA A 59 -9.75 5.54 -4.15
N THR A 60 -8.66 5.53 -4.92
CA THR A 60 -8.68 5.52 -6.39
C THR A 60 -8.35 4.17 -7.02
N ALA A 61 -8.22 3.10 -6.24
CA ALA A 61 -7.88 1.78 -6.75
C ALA A 61 -8.94 1.31 -7.77
N VAL A 62 -8.46 0.74 -8.87
CA VAL A 62 -9.29 0.30 -10.00
C VAL A 62 -9.80 -1.11 -9.76
N GLU A 63 -8.94 -1.99 -9.23
CA GLU A 63 -9.32 -3.35 -8.87
C GLU A 63 -9.21 -3.50 -7.36
N VAL A 64 -10.26 -4.07 -6.76
CA VAL A 64 -10.31 -4.44 -5.35
C VAL A 64 -10.75 -5.89 -5.29
N SER A 65 -9.90 -6.73 -4.73
CA SER A 65 -10.27 -8.09 -4.34
C SER A 65 -10.17 -8.23 -2.84
N ASP A 66 -11.05 -9.02 -2.25
CA ASP A 66 -11.02 -9.31 -0.82
C ASP A 66 -11.14 -10.80 -0.55
N ALA A 67 -10.54 -11.23 0.56
CA ALA A 67 -10.55 -12.61 1.00
C ALA A 67 -10.64 -12.67 2.52
N THR A 68 -11.53 -13.53 3.04
CA THR A 68 -11.56 -13.88 4.45
C THR A 68 -10.60 -15.03 4.71
N THR A 69 -9.73 -14.87 5.69
CA THR A 69 -8.76 -15.87 6.13
C THR A 69 -8.95 -16.16 7.61
N VAL A 70 -8.30 -17.21 8.13
CA VAL A 70 -8.26 -17.50 9.58
C VAL A 70 -7.68 -16.36 10.40
N HIS A 71 -6.88 -15.49 9.79
CA HIS A 71 -6.24 -14.36 10.43
C HIS A 71 -7.06 -13.07 10.33
N GLY A 72 -8.16 -13.06 9.57
CA GLY A 72 -9.03 -11.91 9.35
C GLY A 72 -9.27 -11.63 7.87
N ARG A 73 -9.75 -10.43 7.54
CA ARG A 73 -10.09 -10.04 6.17
C ARG A 73 -8.93 -9.31 5.51
N LYS A 74 -8.58 -9.73 4.31
CA LYS A 74 -7.51 -9.17 3.48
C LYS A 74 -8.13 -8.47 2.27
N TRP A 75 -7.59 -7.32 1.90
CA TRP A 75 -7.91 -6.62 0.65
C TRP A 75 -6.64 -6.48 -0.18
N VAL A 76 -6.76 -6.69 -1.48
CA VAL A 76 -5.70 -6.47 -2.46
C VAL A 76 -6.21 -5.45 -3.46
N LEU A 77 -5.55 -4.31 -3.49
CA LEU A 77 -5.90 -3.14 -4.28
C LEU A 77 -4.87 -2.98 -5.38
N ARG A 78 -5.35 -2.79 -6.61
CA ARG A 78 -4.51 -2.48 -7.77
C ARG A 78 -4.87 -1.12 -8.32
N GLY A 79 -3.87 -0.28 -8.57
CA GLY A 79 -4.11 1.06 -9.12
C GLY A 79 -2.85 1.88 -9.29
N ARG A 80 -3.04 3.10 -9.80
CA ARG A 80 -1.96 4.09 -9.96
C ARG A 80 -1.62 4.71 -8.61
N LEU A 81 -0.33 4.70 -8.27
CA LEU A 81 0.21 5.42 -7.12
C LEU A 81 0.71 6.79 -7.57
N ARG A 82 0.22 7.88 -6.98
CA ARG A 82 0.75 9.22 -7.27
C ARG A 82 2.09 9.41 -6.57
N CYS A 83 3.17 9.51 -7.35
CA CYS A 83 4.51 9.66 -6.84
C CYS A 83 4.96 11.13 -6.82
N PRO A 84 5.88 11.52 -5.92
CA PRO A 84 6.47 12.86 -5.86
C PRO A 84 7.15 13.30 -7.16
N ASP A 85 7.74 12.37 -7.91
CA ASP A 85 8.34 12.63 -9.23
C ASP A 85 7.32 12.90 -10.36
N GLY A 86 6.02 12.92 -10.03
CA GLY A 86 4.91 13.13 -10.96
C GLY A 86 4.49 11.89 -11.73
N ARG A 87 5.24 10.78 -11.63
CA ARG A 87 4.87 9.51 -12.28
C ARG A 87 3.74 8.82 -11.51
N GLN A 88 3.08 7.91 -12.22
CA GLN A 88 1.92 7.17 -11.69
C GLN A 88 2.02 5.67 -11.98
N PRO A 89 3.03 4.97 -11.42
CA PRO A 89 3.20 3.53 -11.63
C PRO A 89 1.98 2.76 -11.10
N VAL A 90 1.68 1.63 -11.75
CA VAL A 90 0.68 0.70 -11.24
C VAL A 90 1.30 -0.15 -10.14
N VAL A 91 0.67 -0.11 -8.97
CA VAL A 91 1.11 -0.87 -7.81
C VAL A 91 0.00 -1.80 -7.33
N GLN A 92 0.40 -2.82 -6.59
CA GLN A 92 -0.49 -3.64 -5.80
C GLN A 92 -0.24 -3.36 -4.32
N VAL A 93 -1.29 -2.99 -3.60
CA VAL A 93 -1.26 -2.70 -2.17
C VAL A 93 -2.15 -3.68 -1.44
N VAL A 94 -1.61 -4.30 -0.41
CA VAL A 94 -2.30 -5.29 0.40
C VAL A 94 -2.59 -4.70 1.77
N TRP A 95 -3.85 -4.83 2.18
CA TRP A 95 -4.40 -4.37 3.43
C TRP A 95 -5.03 -5.53 4.19
N MET A 96 -5.03 -5.47 5.52
CA MET A 96 -5.61 -6.53 6.34
C MET A 96 -6.24 -6.00 7.62
N GLN A 97 -7.41 -6.50 7.95
CA GLN A 97 -8.05 -6.36 9.24
C GLN A 97 -7.95 -7.70 9.96
N ASN A 98 -7.19 -7.74 11.06
CA ASN A 98 -7.05 -8.94 11.87
C ASN A 98 -8.35 -9.23 12.64
N VAL A 99 -8.60 -10.51 12.96
CA VAL A 99 -9.74 -10.92 13.79
C VAL A 99 -9.75 -10.12 15.11
N GLY A 100 -10.92 -9.59 15.48
CA GLY A 100 -11.09 -8.78 16.69
C GLY A 100 -10.51 -7.36 16.61
N ARG A 101 -9.99 -6.93 15.46
CA ARG A 101 -9.53 -5.55 15.22
C ARG A 101 -10.51 -4.83 14.33
N THR A 102 -10.71 -3.54 14.60
CA THR A 102 -11.53 -2.64 13.76
C THR A 102 -10.70 -1.98 12.66
N THR A 103 -9.41 -1.76 12.93
CA THR A 103 -8.44 -1.09 12.04
C THR A 103 -7.99 -1.99 10.91
N VAL A 104 -7.86 -1.42 9.71
CA VAL A 104 -7.31 -2.08 8.51
C VAL A 104 -5.88 -1.59 8.32
N ARG A 105 -4.92 -2.50 8.45
CA ARG A 105 -3.49 -2.16 8.46
C ARG A 105 -2.85 -2.47 7.12
N LEU A 106 -1.92 -1.61 6.72
CA LEU A 106 -1.06 -1.86 5.57
C LEU A 106 -0.19 -3.10 5.83
N ILE A 107 -0.19 -4.03 4.88
CA ILE A 107 0.65 -5.22 4.89
C ILE A 107 1.85 -5.02 3.96
N THR A 108 1.63 -4.67 2.70
CA THR A 108 2.72 -4.44 1.73
C THR A 108 2.23 -3.59 0.56
N ALA A 109 3.17 -2.94 -0.12
CA ALA A 109 2.96 -2.22 -1.38
C ALA A 109 4.14 -2.52 -2.31
N TYR A 110 3.87 -2.86 -3.56
CA TYR A 110 4.93 -3.11 -4.53
C TYR A 110 4.45 -2.82 -5.96
N PRO A 111 5.36 -2.40 -6.87
CA PRO A 111 5.04 -2.30 -8.27
C PRO A 111 4.69 -3.69 -8.80
N ILE A 112 3.61 -3.76 -9.55
CA ILE A 112 3.35 -4.91 -10.40
C ILE A 112 3.83 -4.52 -11.79
N HIS A 113 4.62 -5.36 -12.43
CA HIS A 113 5.03 -5.09 -13.82
C HIS A 113 3.76 -5.00 -14.68
N GLY A 114 3.36 -3.77 -14.99
CA GLY A 114 2.44 -3.48 -16.07
C GLY A 114 3.28 -3.33 -17.32
N GLU A 115 3.52 -4.43 -18.02
CA GLU A 115 3.72 -4.34 -19.47
C GLU A 115 2.63 -3.45 -20.05
N GLN A 116 3.06 -2.52 -20.89
CA GLN A 116 2.17 -1.80 -21.76
C GLN A 116 1.43 -2.82 -22.65
N ARG A 117 0.13 -2.99 -22.44
CA ARG A 117 -0.80 -3.21 -23.55
C ARG A 117 -2.24 -2.96 -23.16
#